data_AF-D8F4R6-F1
#
_entry.id   AF-D8F4R6-F1
#
_cell.length_a   1.000
_cell.length_b   1.000
_cell.length_c   1.000
_cell.angle_alpha   90.00
_cell.angle_beta   90.00
_cell.angle_gamma   90.00
#
_symmetry.space_group_name_H-M   'P 1'
#
loop_
_entity.id
_entity.type
_entity.pdbx_description
1 polymer ?
#
loop_
_entity_poly.entity_id
_entity_poly.type
_entity_poly.pdbx_seq_one_letter_code
_entity_poly.pdbx_strand_id
1 'polypeptide(L)'
;MTVFEYRFLKSGILKGEEEKMGTKRESMKIVPPGKKKCVWMEAGVVSYKLCDNNYDCPTCVYDQGMQLKVAKEKEKAAVATVAVTPDKFTESWVERMMKLPASQRKCRYMITGEVGRKICPNVYECGNCSFDQMMQARIESEVLPVHAAKEVERV
;
A
#
# COMPACT_ATOMS: atom_id res chain seq x y z
N MET A 1 56.26 -6.02 27.32
CA MET A 1 55.07 -6.89 27.47
C MET A 1 54.16 -6.28 28.51
N THR A 2 52.96 -5.95 28.06
CA THR A 2 51.81 -5.39 28.77
C THR A 2 51.23 -6.36 29.79
N VAL A 3 50.82 -5.87 30.97
CA VAL A 3 49.54 -6.28 31.58
C VAL A 3 48.91 -5.05 32.25
N PHE A 4 47.69 -4.78 31.80
CA PHE A 4 46.71 -3.82 32.30
C PHE A 4 46.13 -4.36 33.62
N GLU A 5 46.00 -3.53 34.65
CA GLU A 5 44.97 -3.72 35.66
C GLU A 5 44.23 -2.41 35.91
N TYR A 6 42.91 -2.56 35.90
CA TYR A 6 41.87 -1.55 35.92
C TYR A 6 41.79 -0.82 37.26
N ARG A 7 41.53 0.49 37.24
CA ARG A 7 40.74 1.19 38.28
C ARG A 7 40.22 2.57 37.84
N PHE A 8 38.94 2.57 37.49
CA PHE A 8 37.87 3.48 37.95
C PHE A 8 38.21 4.95 38.27
N LEU A 9 37.80 5.86 37.39
CA LEU A 9 37.44 7.27 37.68
C LEU A 9 36.17 7.57 36.87
N LYS A 10 34.98 7.50 37.47
CA LYS A 10 34.22 8.60 38.08
C LYS A 10 34.13 9.88 37.22
N SER A 11 32.88 10.15 36.81
CA SER A 11 32.26 11.47 36.66
C SER A 11 32.55 12.25 35.37
N GLY A 12 31.55 12.35 34.50
CA GLY A 12 31.58 13.26 33.36
C GLY A 12 30.35 13.16 32.47
N ILE A 13 29.23 13.70 32.94
CA ILE A 13 28.13 14.33 32.20
C ILE A 13 28.05 13.94 30.70
N LEU A 14 27.20 12.97 30.38
CA LEU A 14 26.72 12.77 29.02
C LEU A 14 25.69 13.88 28.74
N LYS A 15 26.08 14.87 27.94
CA LYS A 15 25.14 15.82 27.35
C LYS A 15 24.18 15.03 26.45
N GLY A 16 22.93 14.92 26.89
CA GLY A 16 21.84 14.48 26.03
C GLY A 16 21.65 15.51 24.92
N GLU A 17 21.80 15.09 23.67
CA GLU A 17 21.41 15.88 22.52
C GLU A 17 19.88 15.88 22.46
N GLU A 18 19.30 17.05 22.65
CA GLU A 18 17.87 17.29 22.59
C GLU A 18 17.32 16.99 21.18
N GLU A 19 16.29 16.16 21.17
CA GLU A 19 15.39 15.89 20.05
C GLU A 19 14.96 17.18 19.33
N LYS A 20 15.25 17.26 18.03
CA LYS A 20 14.41 18.03 17.11
C LYS A 20 13.41 17.09 16.45
N MET A 21 12.42 16.66 17.24
CA MET A 21 11.19 16.06 16.75
C MET A 21 10.42 17.15 15.98
N GLY A 22 10.75 17.31 14.69
CA GLY A 22 9.98 18.13 13.79
C GLY A 22 8.53 17.64 13.82
N THR A 23 7.61 18.52 14.21
CA THR A 23 6.18 18.24 14.29
C THR A 23 5.67 17.78 12.94
N LYS A 24 5.71 16.47 12.69
CA LYS A 24 5.01 15.83 11.59
C LYS A 24 3.54 16.10 11.89
N ARG A 25 2.95 17.03 11.13
CA ARG A 25 1.50 17.23 11.08
C ARG A 25 0.90 15.94 10.54
N GLU A 26 0.76 14.96 11.41
CA GLU A 26 0.05 13.73 11.15
C GLU A 26 -1.42 14.14 11.17
N SER A 27 -1.86 14.68 10.03
CA SER A 27 -3.27 14.90 9.74
C SER A 27 -3.94 13.57 9.99
N MET A 28 -4.63 13.44 11.14
CA MET A 28 -5.48 12.30 11.45
C MET A 28 -6.58 12.30 10.40
N LYS A 29 -6.30 11.64 9.28
CA LYS A 29 -7.30 11.28 8.28
C LYS A 29 -8.05 10.11 8.89
N ILE A 30 -9.00 10.43 9.75
CA ILE A 30 -9.90 9.44 10.34
C ILE A 30 -10.62 8.77 9.17
N VAL A 31 -10.32 7.50 8.95
CA VAL A 31 -11.10 6.67 8.03
C VAL A 31 -12.37 6.29 8.78
N PRO A 32 -13.57 6.56 8.23
CA PRO A 32 -14.80 6.15 8.88
C PRO A 32 -14.81 4.64 9.16
N PRO A 33 -15.40 4.19 10.28
CA PRO A 33 -15.49 2.76 10.57
C PRO A 33 -16.19 2.01 9.42
N GLY A 34 -15.65 0.86 9.04
CA GLY A 34 -16.17 0.05 7.93
C GLY A 34 -15.78 0.53 6.54
N LYS A 35 -15.06 1.64 6.39
CA LYS A 35 -14.49 2.07 5.10
C LYS A 35 -13.03 1.68 4.99
N LYS A 36 -12.62 1.30 3.77
CA LYS A 36 -11.24 0.89 3.46
C LYS A 36 -10.54 1.98 2.66
N LYS A 37 -9.23 2.20 2.89
CA LYS A 37 -8.44 3.21 2.17
C LYS A 37 -8.12 2.74 0.75
N CYS A 38 -8.11 3.63 -0.24
CA CYS A 38 -7.61 3.28 -1.57
C CYS A 38 -6.10 2.99 -1.54
N VAL A 39 -5.59 2.14 -2.44
CA VAL A 39 -4.15 1.83 -2.57
C VAL A 39 -3.30 3.09 -2.81
N TRP A 40 -3.83 4.07 -3.56
CA TRP A 40 -3.16 5.35 -3.77
C TRP A 40 -3.06 6.20 -2.49
N MET A 41 -4.05 6.10 -1.61
CA MET A 41 -4.04 6.75 -0.30
C MET A 41 -3.12 6.00 0.67
N GLU A 42 -3.15 4.66 0.66
CA GLU A 42 -2.28 3.82 1.49
C GLU A 42 -0.80 4.01 1.13
N ALA A 43 -0.47 4.13 -0.17
CA ALA A 43 0.87 4.45 -0.66
C ALA A 43 1.30 5.91 -0.40
N GLY A 44 0.37 6.76 0.07
CA GLY A 44 0.60 8.17 0.36
C GLY A 44 0.76 9.07 -0.86
N VAL A 45 0.42 8.60 -2.06
CA VAL A 45 0.39 9.42 -3.29
C VAL A 45 -0.76 10.42 -3.23
N VAL A 46 -1.92 9.95 -2.76
CA VAL A 46 -3.13 10.76 -2.63
C VAL A 46 -3.39 11.03 -1.16
N SER A 47 -3.87 12.24 -0.85
CA SER A 47 -4.18 12.61 0.53
C SER A 47 -5.37 11.81 1.05
N TYR A 48 -6.47 11.73 0.33
CA TYR A 48 -7.68 11.03 0.77
C TYR A 48 -8.42 10.42 -0.42
N LYS A 49 -8.64 9.11 -0.39
CA LYS A 49 -9.56 8.39 -1.27
C LYS A 49 -9.92 7.08 -0.59
N LEU A 50 -11.21 6.81 -0.46
CA LEU A 50 -11.71 5.53 0.03
C LEU A 50 -11.88 4.56 -1.15
N CYS A 51 -11.66 3.28 -0.89
CA CYS A 51 -11.87 2.22 -1.87
C CYS A 51 -13.37 1.89 -1.96
N ASP A 52 -13.88 1.87 -3.18
CA ASP A 52 -15.24 1.49 -3.58
C ASP A 52 -15.26 0.20 -4.42
N ASN A 53 -14.12 -0.19 -5.01
CA ASN A 53 -14.01 -1.37 -5.90
C ASN A 53 -13.41 -2.62 -5.22
N ASN A 54 -13.55 -2.75 -3.90
CA ASN A 54 -13.02 -3.89 -3.12
C ASN A 54 -11.57 -4.31 -3.46
N TYR A 55 -10.71 -3.32 -3.73
CA TYR A 55 -9.30 -3.51 -4.11
C TYR A 55 -9.06 -4.31 -5.40
N ASP A 56 -10.07 -4.48 -6.24
CA ASP A 56 -9.88 -4.87 -7.65
C ASP A 56 -9.33 -3.67 -8.44
N CYS A 57 -8.06 -3.36 -8.21
CA CYS A 57 -7.38 -2.23 -8.84
C CYS A 57 -7.26 -2.37 -10.36
N PRO A 58 -7.01 -3.56 -10.96
CA PRO A 58 -6.96 -3.72 -12.41
C PRO A 58 -8.21 -3.22 -13.16
N THR A 59 -9.40 -3.40 -12.58
CA THR A 59 -10.67 -2.93 -13.18
C THR A 59 -11.13 -1.56 -12.66
N CYS A 60 -10.40 -0.97 -11.72
CA CYS A 60 -10.81 0.27 -11.07
C CYS A 60 -10.58 1.49 -11.98
N VAL A 61 -11.66 2.18 -12.34
CA VAL A 61 -11.62 3.41 -13.18
C VAL A 61 -10.72 4.50 -12.56
N TYR A 62 -10.74 4.62 -11.23
CA TYR A 62 -9.88 5.59 -10.54
C TYR A 62 -8.39 5.24 -10.68
N ASP A 63 -8.03 3.95 -10.57
CA ASP A 63 -6.65 3.51 -10.75
C ASP A 63 -6.19 3.78 -12.18
N GLN A 64 -6.99 3.37 -13.18
CA GLN A 64 -6.70 3.59 -14.60
C GLN A 64 -6.48 5.08 -14.91
N GLY A 65 -7.35 5.96 -14.42
CA GLY A 65 -7.21 7.41 -14.59
C GLY A 65 -5.95 7.97 -13.94
N MET A 66 -5.59 7.48 -12.75
CA MET A 66 -4.37 7.89 -12.06
C MET A 66 -3.10 7.39 -12.76
N GLN A 67 -3.09 6.15 -13.27
CA GLN A 67 -1.95 5.63 -14.05
C GLN A 67 -1.74 6.46 -15.32
N LEU A 68 -2.82 6.81 -16.03
CA LEU A 68 -2.75 7.70 -17.20
C LEU A 68 -2.22 9.09 -16.84
N LYS A 69 -2.61 9.64 -15.69
CA LYS A 69 -2.06 10.90 -15.20
C LYS A 69 -0.56 10.80 -14.94
N VAL A 70 -0.12 9.76 -14.22
CA VAL A 70 1.30 9.50 -13.95
C VAL A 70 2.10 9.38 -15.24
N ALA A 71 1.59 8.63 -16.24
CA ALA A 71 2.25 8.46 -17.53
C ALA A 71 2.46 9.81 -18.24
N LYS A 72 1.40 10.64 -18.32
CA LYS A 72 1.49 11.98 -18.94
C LYS A 72 2.46 12.90 -18.21
N GLU A 73 2.47 12.88 -16.87
CA GLU A 73 3.42 13.71 -16.11
C GLU A 73 4.87 13.23 -16.27
N LYS A 74 5.10 11.92 -16.38
CA LYS A 74 6.43 11.36 -16.72
C LYS A 74 6.90 11.79 -18.10
N GLU A 75 6.04 11.73 -19.11
CA GLU A 75 6.36 12.19 -20.47
C GLU A 75 6.73 13.67 -20.49
N LYS A 76 5.95 14.54 -19.82
CA LYS A 76 6.27 15.96 -19.69
C LYS A 76 7.60 16.20 -18.99
N ALA A 77 7.86 15.47 -17.90
CA ALA A 77 9.11 15.60 -17.16
C ALA A 77 10.33 15.15 -17.98
N ALA A 78 10.19 14.17 -18.87
CA ALA A 78 11.25 13.69 -19.74
C ALA A 78 11.64 14.69 -20.85
N VAL A 79 10.69 15.52 -21.30
CA VAL A 79 10.90 16.50 -22.38
C VAL A 79 11.24 17.90 -21.83
N ALA A 80 11.00 18.15 -20.55
CA ALA A 80 11.33 19.43 -19.93
C ALA A 80 12.86 19.60 -19.75
N THR A 81 13.41 20.62 -20.41
CA THR A 81 14.83 21.01 -20.33
C THR A 81 15.16 21.90 -19.12
N VAL A 82 14.15 22.29 -18.35
CA VAL A 82 14.28 23.12 -17.13
C VAL A 82 13.74 22.31 -15.96
N ALA A 83 14.40 22.40 -14.80
CA ALA A 83 14.02 21.70 -13.57
C ALA A 83 12.56 22.00 -13.18
N VAL A 84 11.64 21.14 -13.61
CA VAL A 84 10.24 21.18 -13.20
C VAL A 84 10.20 20.84 -11.72
N THR A 85 9.61 21.71 -10.92
CA THR A 85 9.28 21.39 -9.52
C THR A 85 8.49 20.09 -9.53
N PRO A 86 8.92 19.03 -8.82
CA PRO A 86 8.29 17.72 -8.91
C PRO A 86 6.84 17.85 -8.45
N ASP A 87 5.91 17.88 -9.40
CA ASP A 87 4.51 17.78 -9.06
C ASP A 87 4.27 16.39 -8.47
N LYS A 88 3.37 16.28 -7.49
CA LYS A 88 3.28 15.12 -6.58
C LYS A 88 2.94 13.77 -7.24
N PHE A 89 2.71 13.74 -8.55
CA PHE A 89 2.10 12.60 -9.27
C PHE A 89 3.00 12.01 -10.35
N THR A 90 4.32 12.15 -10.27
CA THR A 90 5.25 11.46 -11.17
C THR A 90 5.45 9.98 -10.81
N GLU A 91 4.98 9.54 -9.64
CA GLU A 91 5.15 8.16 -9.16
C GLU A 91 3.79 7.47 -9.02
N SER A 92 3.71 6.23 -9.50
CA SER A 92 2.54 5.38 -9.27
C SER A 92 2.51 4.88 -7.82
N TRP A 93 1.34 4.43 -7.37
CA TRP A 93 1.23 3.82 -6.04
C TRP A 93 2.10 2.56 -5.92
N VAL A 94 2.23 1.77 -6.99
CA VAL A 94 3.09 0.56 -7.01
C VAL A 94 4.54 0.95 -6.80
N GLU A 95 5.03 1.97 -7.50
CA GLU A 95 6.40 2.48 -7.35
C GLU A 95 6.66 2.95 -5.91
N ARG A 96 5.70 3.65 -5.31
CA ARG A 96 5.77 4.09 -3.91
C ARG A 96 5.81 2.93 -2.93
N MET A 97 4.97 1.91 -3.13
CA MET A 97 4.96 0.71 -2.28
C MET A 97 6.24 -0.10 -2.44
N MET A 98 6.83 -0.15 -3.64
CA MET A 98 8.08 -0.88 -3.89
C MET A 98 9.31 -0.22 -3.27
N LYS A 99 9.25 1.07 -2.95
CA LYS A 99 10.28 1.75 -2.15
C LYS A 99 10.26 1.34 -0.67
N LEU A 100 9.16 0.77 -0.19
CA LEU A 100 9.07 0.30 1.19
C LEU A 100 9.96 -0.95 1.40
N PRO A 101 10.48 -1.16 2.62
CA PRO A 101 11.10 -2.42 3.00
C PRO A 101 10.17 -3.61 2.78
N ALA A 102 10.71 -4.78 2.45
CA ALA A 102 9.92 -5.98 2.14
C ALA A 102 8.89 -6.34 3.23
N SER A 103 9.22 -6.14 4.50
CA SER A 103 8.34 -6.38 5.65
C SER A 103 7.10 -5.46 5.69
N GLN A 104 7.15 -4.31 5.02
CA GLN A 104 6.06 -3.33 4.96
C GLN A 104 5.25 -3.42 3.67
N ARG A 105 5.69 -4.21 2.68
CA ARG A 105 4.97 -4.44 1.44
C ARG A 105 3.79 -5.39 1.66
N LYS A 106 2.76 -4.93 2.37
CA LYS A 106 1.57 -5.74 2.70
C LYS A 106 0.86 -6.20 1.43
N CYS A 107 0.37 -7.44 1.42
CA CYS A 107 -0.48 -7.99 0.36
C CYS A 107 -1.84 -7.26 0.32
N ARG A 108 -2.55 -7.26 -0.83
CA ARG A 108 -3.89 -6.65 -0.92
C ARG A 108 -4.84 -7.16 0.16
N TYR A 109 -4.88 -8.47 0.41
CA TYR A 109 -5.75 -9.04 1.45
C TYR A 109 -5.29 -8.71 2.88
N MET A 110 -4.04 -8.30 3.07
CA MET A 110 -3.57 -7.81 4.37
C MET A 110 -3.90 -6.33 4.57
N ILE A 111 -3.82 -5.53 3.51
CA ILE A 111 -4.25 -4.11 3.54
C ILE A 111 -5.75 -4.02 3.88
N THR A 112 -6.53 -5.01 3.42
CA THR A 112 -8.00 -4.90 3.38
C THR A 112 -8.70 -5.71 4.47
N GLY A 113 -7.90 -6.43 5.26
CA GLY A 113 -8.25 -7.02 6.55
C GLY A 113 -8.67 -8.48 6.50
N GLU A 114 -8.74 -9.09 5.32
CA GLU A 114 -9.14 -10.48 5.11
C GLU A 114 -8.06 -11.47 5.58
N VAL A 115 -6.79 -11.05 5.58
CA VAL A 115 -5.65 -11.87 6.00
C VAL A 115 -4.82 -11.10 7.02
N GLY A 116 -4.50 -11.75 8.15
CA GLY A 116 -3.79 -11.08 9.25
C GLY A 116 -2.36 -10.65 8.93
N ARG A 117 -1.54 -11.53 8.33
CA ARG A 117 -0.14 -11.22 7.98
C ARG A 117 0.26 -11.88 6.67
N LYS A 118 0.46 -11.06 5.63
CA LYS A 118 1.03 -11.50 4.36
C LYS A 118 1.71 -10.34 3.65
N ILE A 119 2.99 -10.52 3.31
CA ILE A 119 3.71 -9.61 2.42
C ILE A 119 3.43 -9.95 0.96
N CYS A 120 3.47 -8.96 0.08
CA CYS A 120 3.31 -9.11 -1.36
C CYS A 120 4.63 -9.59 -1.99
N PRO A 121 4.67 -10.80 -2.58
CA PRO A 121 5.85 -11.27 -3.30
C PRO A 121 5.89 -10.82 -4.76
N ASN A 122 4.73 -10.41 -5.33
CA ASN A 122 4.54 -10.26 -6.77
C ASN A 122 4.35 -8.80 -7.22
N VAL A 123 5.07 -7.85 -6.61
CA VAL A 123 5.11 -6.43 -7.05
C VAL A 123 3.71 -5.81 -7.26
N TYR A 124 2.72 -6.27 -6.49
CA TYR A 124 1.32 -5.85 -6.60
C TYR A 124 0.59 -6.17 -7.92
N GLU A 125 1.12 -7.08 -8.74
CA GLU A 125 0.41 -7.66 -9.88
C GLU A 125 -0.60 -8.72 -9.39
N CYS A 126 -1.70 -8.26 -8.79
CA CYS A 126 -2.60 -9.14 -8.06
C CYS A 126 -3.30 -10.18 -8.95
N GLY A 127 -3.67 -9.92 -10.20
CA GLY A 127 -4.34 -10.93 -11.05
C GLY A 127 -3.47 -12.13 -11.49
N ASN A 128 -2.14 -12.00 -11.43
CA ASN A 128 -1.20 -13.06 -11.83
C ASN A 128 -0.50 -13.72 -10.62
N CYS A 129 -0.88 -13.34 -9.40
CA CYS A 129 -0.30 -13.91 -8.20
C CYS A 129 -1.05 -15.20 -7.81
N SER A 130 -0.33 -16.30 -7.58
CA SER A 130 -0.93 -17.59 -7.20
C SER A 130 -1.81 -17.50 -5.94
N PHE A 131 -1.40 -16.68 -4.97
CA PHE A 131 -2.22 -16.45 -3.78
C PHE A 131 -3.52 -15.72 -4.11
N ASP A 132 -3.49 -14.81 -5.07
CA ASP A 132 -4.68 -14.08 -5.49
C ASP A 132 -5.67 -14.98 -6.21
N GLN A 133 -5.18 -15.77 -7.16
CA GLN A 133 -5.97 -16.73 -7.91
C GLN A 133 -6.64 -17.72 -6.95
N MET A 134 -5.90 -18.23 -5.96
CA MET A 134 -6.47 -19.09 -4.92
C MET A 134 -7.57 -18.38 -4.10
N MET A 135 -7.34 -17.12 -3.69
CA MET A 135 -8.33 -16.37 -2.91
C MET A 135 -9.59 -16.05 -3.71
N GLN A 136 -9.45 -15.65 -4.98
CA GLN A 136 -10.58 -15.39 -5.88
C GLN A 136 -11.37 -16.66 -6.16
N ALA A 137 -10.69 -17.78 -6.45
CA ALA A 137 -11.35 -19.06 -6.68
C ALA A 137 -12.19 -19.53 -5.48
N ARG A 138 -11.74 -19.27 -4.24
CA ARG A 138 -12.52 -19.56 -3.02
C ARG A 138 -13.78 -18.70 -2.94
N ILE A 139 -13.64 -17.39 -3.16
CA ILE A 139 -14.76 -16.43 -3.14
C ILE A 139 -15.81 -16.82 -4.20
N GLU A 140 -15.36 -17.19 -5.40
CA GLU A 140 -16.24 -17.65 -6.49
C GLU A 140 -16.91 -19.00 -6.18
N SER A 141 -16.26 -19.91 -5.46
CA SER A 141 -16.86 -21.20 -5.09
C SER A 141 -17.95 -21.09 -4.01
N GLU A 142 -17.92 -20.04 -3.19
CA GLU A 142 -18.91 -19.80 -2.14
C GLU A 142 -20.24 -19.24 -2.68
N VAL A 143 -20.24 -18.62 -3.87
CA VAL A 143 -21.46 -18.23 -4.58
C VAL A 143 -22.08 -19.44 -5.29
N LEU A 144 -22.77 -20.28 -4.51
CA LEU A 144 -23.64 -21.32 -5.05
C LEU A 144 -24.75 -20.71 -5.93
N PRO A 145 -25.14 -21.36 -7.04
CA PRO A 145 -26.19 -20.87 -7.92
C PRO A 145 -27.55 -21.00 -7.23
N VAL A 146 -28.23 -19.86 -6.98
CA VAL A 146 -29.60 -19.81 -6.43
C VAL A 146 -30.67 -20.11 -7.49
N HIS A 147 -30.30 -20.61 -8.66
CA HIS A 147 -31.25 -20.85 -9.75
C HIS A 147 -31.12 -22.24 -10.38
N ALA A 148 -31.84 -23.22 -9.83
CA ALA A 148 -32.49 -24.30 -10.60
C ALA A 148 -33.44 -25.13 -9.71
N ALA A 149 -34.46 -24.50 -9.14
CA ALA A 149 -35.68 -25.20 -8.72
C ALA A 149 -36.87 -24.50 -9.39
N LYS A 150 -36.98 -24.66 -10.71
CA LYS A 150 -38.25 -24.45 -11.41
C LYS A 150 -38.85 -25.82 -11.72
N GLU A 151 -39.89 -26.12 -10.96
CA GLU A 151 -41.12 -26.79 -11.40
C GLU A 151 -41.07 -28.29 -11.69
N VAL A 152 -41.41 -29.06 -10.65
CA VAL A 152 -42.18 -30.29 -10.79
C VAL A 152 -43.65 -29.88 -11.01
N GLU A 153 -44.13 -29.83 -12.25
CA GLU A 153 -45.57 -29.98 -12.52
C GLU A 153 -45.86 -30.48 -13.97
N ARG A 154 -46.41 -31.70 -14.03
CA ARG A 154 -47.29 -32.31 -15.05
C ARG A 154 -46.83 -32.43 -16.52
N VAL A 155 -46.56 -33.68 -16.92
CA VAL A 155 -47.28 -34.37 -18.02
C VAL A 155 -47.61 -35.78 -17.56
#